data_AF-A0AAP2YXV0-F1
#
_entry.id   AF-A0AAP2YXV0-F1
#
_cell.length_a   1.000
_cell.length_b   1.000
_cell.length_c   1.000
_cell.angle_alpha   90.00
_cell.angle_beta   90.00
_cell.angle_gamma   90.00
#
_symmetry.space_group_name_H-M   'P 1'
#
loop_
_entity.id
_entity.type
_entity.pdbx_description
1 polymer ?
#
loop_
_entity_poly.entity_id
_entity_poly.type
_entity_poly.pdbx_seq_one_letter_code
_entity_poly.pdbx_strand_id
1 'polypeptide(L)'
;MSRLLGGLFTIATFPGVIVSGVFQRYCENTYLPPLEELLDEQALEELPEAGVDSGTDSFDHADQSHPADEENLDETEANTTDEWTTGGQNDIAPPLTDTVPYEGLLAIAFVPFVLSTVLAIAIFLVSEGIVSEGTLEVALWWLGLSVAVHAFPNETATALLWDGSKTASTPLRYLGLPLAGLTKLALLGRFLWLDALYGLILLVAVRELLVIV
;
A
#
# COMPACT_ATOMS: atom_id res chain seq x y z
N MET A 1 14.72 -20.46 -9.51
CA MET A 1 15.46 -20.08 -8.28
C MET A 1 14.91 -18.80 -7.64
N SER A 2 14.48 -17.79 -8.42
CA SER A 2 13.87 -16.54 -7.91
C SER A 2 12.62 -16.72 -7.04
N ARG A 3 11.72 -17.66 -7.39
CA ARG A 3 10.47 -17.91 -6.63
C ARG A 3 10.69 -18.42 -5.20
N LEU A 4 11.69 -19.29 -4.99
CA LEU A 4 12.00 -19.82 -3.66
C LEU A 4 12.63 -18.75 -2.75
N LEU A 5 13.50 -17.91 -3.31
CA LEU A 5 14.13 -16.81 -2.57
C LEU A 5 13.08 -15.78 -2.12
N GLY A 6 12.13 -15.46 -3.00
CA GLY A 6 11.00 -14.58 -2.66
C GLY A 6 10.12 -15.14 -1.54
N GLY A 7 9.79 -16.44 -1.58
CA GLY A 7 9.00 -17.07 -0.52
C GLY A 7 9.68 -17.05 0.85
N LEU A 8 10.98 -17.35 0.90
CA LEU A 8 11.75 -17.28 2.16
C LEU A 8 11.82 -15.85 2.70
N PHE A 9 11.99 -14.86 1.82
CA PHE A 9 11.99 -13.46 2.21
C PHE A 9 10.66 -13.01 2.80
N THR A 10 9.54 -13.41 2.19
CA THR A 10 8.20 -13.09 2.72
C THR A 10 7.99 -13.70 4.11
N ILE A 11 8.39 -14.96 4.33
CA ILE A 11 8.30 -15.60 5.64
C ILE A 11 9.20 -14.87 6.65
N ALA A 12 10.44 -14.57 6.25
CA ALA A 12 11.41 -13.91 7.12
C ALA A 12 11.03 -12.47 7.48
N THR A 13 10.20 -11.79 6.69
CA THR A 13 9.81 -10.39 6.94
C THR A 13 8.33 -10.24 7.29
N PHE A 14 7.61 -11.35 7.49
CA PHE A 14 6.17 -11.39 7.71
C PHE A 14 5.69 -10.50 8.89
N PRO A 15 6.37 -10.45 10.05
CA PRO A 15 5.96 -9.53 11.12
C PRO A 15 5.95 -8.07 10.68
N GLY A 16 6.93 -7.67 9.86
CA GLY A 16 7.01 -6.33 9.32
C GLY A 16 5.87 -5.99 8.37
N VAL A 17 5.45 -6.95 7.54
CA VAL A 17 4.29 -6.79 6.65
C VAL A 17 3.01 -6.52 7.44
N ILE A 18 2.79 -7.25 8.54
CA ILE A 18 1.62 -7.05 9.40
C ILE A 18 1.64 -5.64 10.00
N VAL A 19 2.77 -5.24 10.60
CA VAL A 19 2.91 -3.94 11.26
C VAL A 19 2.70 -2.79 10.28
N SER A 20 3.38 -2.82 9.13
CA SER A 20 3.25 -1.82 8.08
C SER A 20 1.81 -1.74 7.54
N GLY A 21 1.17 -2.89 7.32
CA GLY A 21 -0.23 -2.96 6.90
C GLY A 21 -1.22 -2.36 7.89
N VAL A 22 -0.99 -2.51 9.20
CA VAL A 22 -1.81 -1.88 10.25
C VAL A 22 -1.66 -0.36 10.21
N PHE A 23 -0.43 0.16 10.11
CA PHE A 23 -0.20 1.61 10.03
C PHE A 23 -0.75 2.22 8.76
N GLN A 24 -0.60 1.53 7.63
CA GLN A 24 -1.15 1.97 6.35
C GLN A 24 -2.67 2.09 6.42
N ARG A 25 -3.37 1.03 6.87
CA ARG A 25 -4.83 1.05 7.03
C ARG A 25 -5.31 2.11 8.00
N TYR A 26 -4.57 2.31 9.10
CA TYR A 26 -4.88 3.37 10.05
C TYR A 26 -4.81 4.75 9.37
N CYS A 27 -3.78 5.01 8.57
CA CYS A 27 -3.63 6.27 7.84
C CYS A 27 -4.70 6.42 6.75
N GLU A 28 -4.96 5.39 5.97
CA GLU A 28 -6.00 5.38 4.94
C GLU A 28 -7.36 5.72 5.56
N ASN A 29 -7.76 5.05 6.65
CA ASN A 29 -9.03 5.32 7.32
C ASN A 29 -9.10 6.71 7.98
N THR A 30 -7.95 7.33 8.28
CA THR A 30 -7.90 8.64 8.95
C THR A 30 -7.89 9.79 7.95
N TYR A 31 -7.21 9.62 6.81
CA TYR A 31 -6.93 10.69 5.85
C TYR A 31 -7.67 10.55 4.53
N LEU A 32 -8.17 9.36 4.18
CA LEU A 32 -9.10 9.21 3.07
C LEU A 32 -10.51 9.33 3.62
N PRO A 33 -11.36 10.22 3.06
CA PRO A 33 -12.78 10.19 3.37
C PRO A 33 -13.33 8.80 3.03
N PRO A 34 -14.37 8.31 3.74
CA PRO A 34 -14.99 7.03 3.44
C PRO A 34 -15.33 7.00 1.95
N LEU A 35 -14.79 6.03 1.21
CA LEU A 35 -15.11 5.86 -0.21
C LEU A 35 -16.62 5.79 -0.46
N GLU A 36 -17.39 5.31 0.53
CA GLU A 36 -18.85 5.31 0.53
C GLU A 36 -19.45 6.73 0.40
N GLU A 37 -18.86 7.74 1.04
CA GLU A 37 -19.35 9.14 0.97
C GLU A 37 -19.09 9.75 -0.41
N LEU A 38 -17.95 9.45 -1.02
CA LEU A 38 -17.62 9.90 -2.38
C LEU A 38 -18.45 9.19 -3.46
N LEU A 39 -18.75 7.90 -3.25
CA LEU A 39 -19.60 7.12 -4.16
C LEU A 39 -21.06 7.56 -4.06
N ASP A 40 -21.55 7.90 -2.86
CA ASP A 40 -22.91 8.42 -2.68
C ASP A 40 -23.08 9.80 -3.33
N GLU A 41 -22.10 10.71 -3.21
CA GLU A 41 -22.18 12.03 -3.88
C GLU A 41 -22.16 11.92 -5.41
N GLN A 42 -21.30 11.07 -5.98
CA GLN A 42 -21.26 10.85 -7.43
C GLN A 42 -22.48 10.12 -7.96
N ALA A 43 -22.98 9.12 -7.22
CA ALA A 43 -24.21 8.42 -7.57
C ALA A 43 -25.42 9.36 -7.55
N LEU A 44 -25.41 10.41 -6.73
CA LEU A 44 -26.46 11.44 -6.70
C LEU A 44 -26.34 12.44 -7.86
N GLU A 45 -25.12 12.74 -8.34
CA GLU A 45 -24.88 13.68 -9.45
C GLU A 45 -25.15 13.04 -10.83
N GLU A 46 -24.98 11.72 -10.95
CA GLU A 46 -25.28 10.98 -12.19
C GLU A 46 -26.73 10.54 -12.34
N LEU A 47 -27.61 10.74 -11.35
CA LEU A 47 -29.03 10.51 -11.57
C LEU A 47 -29.50 11.55 -12.61
N PRO A 48 -29.78 11.15 -13.86
CA PRO A 48 -30.35 12.08 -14.82
C PRO A 48 -31.61 12.62 -14.16
N GLU A 49 -31.84 13.93 -14.22
CA GLU A 49 -33.14 14.49 -13.86
C GLU A 49 -34.15 13.81 -14.78
N ALA A 50 -34.67 12.68 -14.32
CA ALA A 50 -35.65 11.89 -15.00
C ALA A 50 -36.87 12.78 -14.97
N GLY A 51 -37.04 13.55 -16.04
CA GLY A 51 -38.31 14.14 -16.40
C GLY A 51 -39.30 13.01 -16.27
N VAL A 52 -40.14 13.10 -15.23
CA VAL A 52 -41.21 12.17 -14.93
C VAL A 52 -42.18 12.27 -16.11
N ASP A 53 -41.91 11.52 -17.16
CA ASP A 53 -42.84 11.26 -18.24
C ASP A 53 -43.53 9.94 -17.90
N SER A 54 -44.75 10.08 -17.38
CA SER A 54 -45.64 8.99 -17.02
C SER A 54 -46.18 8.31 -18.28
N GLY A 55 -45.32 7.61 -19.00
CA GLY A 55 -45.67 6.78 -20.15
C GLY A 55 -45.87 5.32 -19.74
N THR A 56 -47.10 4.95 -19.43
CA THR A 56 -47.52 3.55 -19.32
C THR A 56 -47.46 2.92 -20.71
N ASP A 57 -46.56 1.98 -20.96
CA ASP A 57 -46.72 1.06 -22.09
C ASP A 57 -46.22 -0.35 -21.77
N SER A 58 -46.97 -1.27 -22.36
CA SER A 58 -47.19 -2.66 -22.01
C SER A 58 -46.05 -3.62 -22.37
N PHE A 59 -45.74 -4.47 -21.39
CA PHE A 59 -45.47 -5.90 -21.47
C PHE A 59 -45.82 -6.56 -22.84
N ASP A 60 -44.84 -7.15 -23.53
CA ASP A 60 -44.95 -8.48 -24.16
C ASP A 60 -43.66 -8.99 -24.82
N HIS A 61 -43.52 -10.33 -24.79
CA HIS A 61 -42.61 -11.22 -25.54
C HIS A 61 -41.16 -11.40 -25.07
N ALA A 62 -40.54 -12.58 -25.16
CA ALA A 62 -41.02 -13.95 -25.33
C ALA A 62 -39.84 -14.90 -25.02
N ASP A 63 -40.20 -16.05 -24.47
CA ASP A 63 -39.51 -17.33 -24.39
C ASP A 63 -38.55 -17.63 -25.57
N GLN A 64 -37.26 -17.89 -25.26
CA GLN A 64 -36.38 -18.70 -26.11
C GLN A 64 -35.57 -19.65 -25.23
N SER A 65 -36.03 -20.89 -25.21
CA SER A 65 -35.33 -22.08 -24.77
C SER A 65 -34.19 -22.42 -25.74
N HIS A 66 -32.94 -22.46 -25.22
CA HIS A 66 -31.78 -22.97 -25.97
C HIS A 66 -31.32 -24.30 -25.35
N PRO A 67 -31.18 -25.37 -26.15
CA PRO A 67 -30.85 -26.70 -25.66
C PRO A 67 -29.37 -26.84 -25.30
N ALA A 68 -29.13 -27.81 -24.42
CA ALA A 68 -27.85 -28.23 -23.89
C ALA A 68 -26.91 -28.76 -24.98
N ASP A 69 -25.68 -28.23 -24.99
CA ASP A 69 -24.51 -28.93 -25.52
C ASP A 69 -23.55 -29.20 -24.36
N GLU A 70 -23.41 -30.50 -24.08
CA GLU A 70 -22.46 -31.12 -23.17
C GLU A 70 -21.04 -31.13 -23.79
N GLU A 71 -20.06 -31.28 -22.90
CA GLU A 71 -18.73 -31.83 -23.15
C GLU A 71 -17.69 -30.95 -23.88
N ASN A 72 -16.98 -30.14 -23.09
CA ASN A 72 -15.54 -30.00 -23.27
C ASN A 72 -14.86 -29.75 -21.92
N LEU A 73 -14.54 -30.84 -21.22
CA LEU A 73 -13.64 -30.85 -20.07
C LEU A 73 -12.21 -30.94 -20.59
N ASP A 74 -11.67 -29.79 -21.02
CA ASP A 74 -10.24 -29.64 -21.28
C ASP A 74 -9.62 -28.78 -20.19
N GLU A 75 -8.43 -29.21 -19.77
CA GLU A 75 -7.72 -28.85 -18.55
C GLU A 75 -7.52 -27.34 -18.41
N THR A 76 -8.34 -26.69 -17.58
CA THR A 76 -8.13 -25.30 -17.14
C THR A 76 -7.85 -25.28 -15.64
N GLU A 77 -6.84 -26.04 -15.21
CA GLU A 77 -6.29 -25.92 -13.86
C GLU A 77 -5.12 -24.93 -13.85
N ALA A 78 -5.24 -23.94 -12.96
CA ALA A 78 -4.19 -23.07 -12.45
C ALA A 78 -3.67 -21.91 -13.34
N ASN A 79 -4.54 -20.95 -13.65
CA ASN A 79 -4.10 -19.57 -13.84
C ASN A 79 -5.12 -18.54 -13.34
N THR A 80 -5.47 -18.59 -12.05
CA THR A 80 -6.45 -17.68 -11.41
C THR A 80 -5.86 -16.88 -10.25
N THR A 81 -4.56 -16.60 -10.25
CA THR A 81 -3.92 -15.79 -9.18
C THR A 81 -3.26 -14.48 -9.62
N ASP A 82 -3.27 -14.13 -10.90
CA ASP A 82 -2.62 -12.88 -11.38
C ASP A 82 -3.61 -11.83 -11.94
N GLU A 83 -4.92 -12.08 -11.89
CA GLU A 83 -5.96 -11.16 -12.41
C GLU A 83 -6.61 -10.29 -11.31
N TRP A 84 -5.83 -9.87 -10.31
CA TRP A 84 -6.27 -8.89 -9.29
C TRP A 84 -5.36 -7.67 -9.18
N THR A 85 -4.29 -7.54 -9.99
CA THR A 85 -3.29 -6.48 -9.79
C THR A 85 -3.07 -5.54 -10.99
N THR A 86 -3.76 -5.71 -12.12
CA THR A 86 -3.56 -4.83 -13.28
C THR A 86 -4.81 -4.57 -14.14
N GLY A 87 -6.00 -4.94 -13.66
CA GLY A 87 -7.26 -4.70 -14.36
C GLY A 87 -7.82 -3.31 -14.10
N GLY A 88 -7.59 -2.36 -15.02
CA GLY A 88 -8.55 -1.30 -15.30
C GLY A 88 -8.58 -0.07 -14.39
N GLN A 89 -7.45 0.41 -13.85
CA GLN A 89 -7.40 1.72 -13.18
C GLN A 89 -7.25 2.88 -14.19
N ASN A 90 -8.02 2.87 -15.28
CA ASN A 90 -7.92 3.92 -16.31
C ASN A 90 -9.21 4.70 -16.57
N ASP A 91 -10.41 4.31 -16.12
CA ASP A 91 -11.61 4.96 -16.69
C ASP A 91 -12.72 5.51 -15.79
N ILE A 92 -12.84 5.28 -14.47
CA ILE A 92 -14.02 5.83 -13.74
C ILE A 92 -13.80 6.24 -12.27
N ALA A 93 -12.60 6.70 -11.89
CA ALA A 93 -12.46 7.41 -10.61
C ALA A 93 -11.74 8.74 -10.87
N PRO A 94 -12.28 9.90 -10.43
CA PRO A 94 -11.52 11.14 -10.48
C PRO A 94 -10.19 10.92 -9.75
N PRO A 95 -9.10 11.54 -10.23
CA PRO A 95 -7.81 11.36 -9.60
C PRO A 95 -7.94 11.82 -8.15
N LEU A 96 -7.70 10.91 -7.19
CA LEU A 96 -7.77 11.18 -5.74
C LEU A 96 -6.98 12.42 -5.30
N THR A 97 -6.09 12.91 -6.16
CA THR A 97 -5.35 14.17 -6.00
C THR A 97 -6.22 15.42 -5.96
N ASP A 98 -7.44 15.37 -6.48
CA ASP A 98 -8.31 16.55 -6.56
C ASP A 98 -9.26 16.65 -5.35
N THR A 99 -9.57 15.52 -4.71
CA THR A 99 -10.50 15.45 -3.56
C THR A 99 -9.78 15.46 -2.21
N VAL A 100 -8.55 14.91 -2.15
CA VAL A 100 -7.79 14.80 -0.90
C VAL A 100 -6.82 15.97 -0.77
N PRO A 101 -6.84 16.73 0.36
CA PRO A 101 -5.87 17.78 0.59
C PRO A 101 -4.44 17.21 0.56
N TYR A 102 -3.49 17.98 0.02
CA TYR A 102 -2.10 17.52 -0.17
C TYR A 102 -1.44 17.07 1.14
N GLU A 103 -1.82 17.69 2.27
CA GLU A 103 -1.41 17.29 3.61
C GLU A 103 -1.80 15.85 3.94
N GLY A 104 -2.99 15.42 3.51
CA GLY A 104 -3.47 14.05 3.64
C GLY A 104 -2.66 13.07 2.79
N LEU A 105 -2.37 13.43 1.53
CA LEU A 105 -1.51 12.61 0.65
C LEU A 105 -0.11 12.44 1.24
N LEU A 106 0.48 13.51 1.77
CA LEU A 106 1.76 13.46 2.45
C LEU A 106 1.68 12.59 3.70
N ALA A 107 0.62 12.70 4.50
CA ALA A 107 0.44 11.91 5.70
C ALA A 107 0.31 10.40 5.40
N ILE A 108 -0.46 10.02 4.38
CA ILE A 108 -0.65 8.62 3.96
C ILE A 108 0.70 7.97 3.58
N ALA A 109 1.60 8.71 2.94
CA ALA A 109 2.92 8.19 2.58
C ALA A 109 3.93 8.27 3.75
N PHE A 110 3.96 9.38 4.48
CA PHE A 110 5.02 9.69 5.43
C PHE A 110 4.81 9.08 6.81
N VAL A 111 3.57 9.04 7.30
CA VAL A 111 3.29 8.56 8.67
C VAL A 111 3.64 7.08 8.85
N PRO A 112 3.24 6.14 7.95
CA PRO A 112 3.62 4.73 8.09
C PRO A 112 5.14 4.54 8.09
N PHE A 113 5.87 5.32 7.29
CA PHE A 113 7.33 5.30 7.25
C PHE A 113 7.98 5.72 8.56
N VAL A 114 7.54 6.85 9.13
CA VAL A 114 8.07 7.35 10.41
C VAL A 114 7.72 6.38 11.54
N LEU A 115 6.48 5.91 11.63
CA LEU A 115 6.05 5.00 12.69
C LEU A 115 6.82 3.67 12.65
N SER A 116 6.97 3.09 11.46
CA SER A 116 7.72 1.84 11.29
C SER A 116 9.20 2.03 11.63
N THR A 117 9.80 3.13 11.20
CA THR A 117 11.20 3.45 11.50
C THR A 117 11.44 3.65 13.00
N VAL A 118 10.59 4.43 13.67
CA VAL A 118 10.67 4.64 15.13
C VAL A 118 10.50 3.33 15.88
N LEU A 119 9.54 2.49 15.46
CA LEU A 119 9.33 1.19 16.07
C LEU A 119 10.53 0.25 15.88
N ALA A 120 11.12 0.20 14.67
CA ALA A 120 12.33 -0.58 14.42
C ALA A 120 13.51 -0.11 15.28
N ILE A 121 13.73 1.20 15.37
CA ILE A 121 14.77 1.79 16.25
C ILE A 121 14.51 1.42 17.71
N ALA A 122 13.26 1.51 18.19
CA ALA A 122 12.92 1.13 19.56
C ALA A 122 13.22 -0.35 19.85
N ILE A 123 12.90 -1.25 18.90
CA ILE A 123 13.23 -2.68 19.01
C ILE A 123 14.75 -2.88 19.05
N PHE A 124 15.52 -2.19 18.20
CA PHE A 124 16.98 -2.28 18.22
C PHE A 124 17.59 -1.72 19.51
N LEU A 125 17.07 -0.61 20.04
CA LEU A 125 17.51 -0.05 21.33
C LEU A 125 17.27 -1.02 22.49
N VAL A 126 16.11 -1.70 22.51
CA VAL A 126 15.84 -2.74 23.51
C VAL A 126 16.77 -3.93 23.34
N SER A 127 17.02 -4.34 22.09
CA SER A 127 17.93 -5.44 21.78
C SER A 127 19.35 -5.15 22.27
N GLU A 128 19.95 -4.04 21.84
CA GLU A 128 21.34 -3.70 22.15
C GLU A 128 21.54 -3.17 23.59
N GLY A 129 20.56 -2.44 24.13
CA GLY A 129 20.72 -1.73 25.40
C GLY A 129 20.26 -2.51 26.62
N ILE A 130 19.35 -3.48 26.46
CA ILE A 130 18.72 -4.21 27.58
C ILE A 130 18.99 -5.71 27.49
N VAL A 131 18.84 -6.29 26.30
CA VAL A 131 18.99 -7.74 26.09
C VAL A 131 20.42 -8.07 25.70
N SER A 132 21.28 -8.32 26.68
CA SER A 132 22.66 -8.71 26.39
C SER A 132 22.77 -10.19 26.00
N GLU A 133 23.24 -10.44 24.79
CA GLU A 133 23.73 -11.72 24.28
C GLU A 133 22.69 -12.86 24.19
N GLY A 134 22.65 -13.52 23.04
CA GLY A 134 21.99 -14.82 22.85
C GLY A 134 20.78 -14.79 21.92
N THR A 135 19.96 -15.84 21.99
CA THR A 135 18.89 -16.07 21.00
C THR A 135 17.83 -14.97 20.99
N LEU A 136 17.55 -14.34 22.14
CA LEU A 136 16.54 -13.28 22.24
C LEU A 136 16.99 -11.99 21.55
N GLU A 137 18.26 -11.62 21.68
CA GLU A 137 18.86 -10.47 20.98
C GLU A 137 18.74 -10.66 19.47
N VAL A 138 19.16 -11.81 18.96
CA VAL A 138 19.06 -12.14 17.53
C VAL A 138 17.61 -12.12 17.05
N ALA A 139 16.66 -12.60 17.87
CA ALA A 139 15.24 -12.54 17.54
C ALA A 139 14.70 -11.10 17.48
N LEU A 140 15.17 -10.21 18.36
CA LEU A 140 14.81 -8.79 18.34
C LEU A 140 15.46 -8.05 17.16
N TRP A 141 16.71 -8.35 16.81
CA TRP A 141 17.33 -7.85 15.58
C TRP A 141 16.52 -8.27 14.35
N TRP A 142 16.15 -9.55 14.27
CA TRP A 142 15.33 -10.07 13.19
C TRP A 142 13.96 -9.36 13.11
N LEU A 143 13.32 -9.13 14.27
CA LEU A 143 12.05 -8.41 14.33
C LEU A 143 12.19 -6.94 13.89
N GLY A 144 13.20 -6.23 14.39
CA GLY A 144 13.47 -4.84 14.03
C GLY A 144 13.81 -4.68 12.55
N LEU A 145 14.63 -5.58 11.99
CA LEU A 145 14.94 -5.61 10.56
C LEU A 145 13.68 -5.88 9.73
N SER A 146 12.83 -6.82 10.17
CA SER A 146 11.57 -7.11 9.48
C SER A 146 10.69 -5.88 9.38
N VAL A 147 10.55 -5.11 10.47
CA VAL A 147 9.76 -3.86 10.47
C VAL A 147 10.42 -2.80 9.59
N ALA A 148 11.74 -2.61 9.67
CA ALA A 148 12.45 -1.59 8.91
C ALA A 148 12.38 -1.81 7.39
N VAL A 149 12.45 -3.06 6.93
CA VAL A 149 12.35 -3.43 5.51
C VAL A 149 11.01 -3.04 4.89
N HIS A 150 9.95 -2.97 5.69
CA HIS A 150 8.61 -2.58 5.24
C HIS A 150 8.23 -1.16 5.67
N ALA A 151 9.21 -0.33 6.06
CA ALA A 151 8.96 1.05 6.44
C ALA A 151 8.63 1.93 5.22
N PHE A 152 9.20 1.66 4.05
CA PHE A 152 8.93 2.47 2.87
C PHE A 152 7.46 2.36 2.43
N PRO A 153 6.83 3.47 2.00
CA PRO A 153 5.45 3.45 1.57
C PRO A 153 5.26 2.58 0.33
N ASN A 154 4.05 2.06 0.16
CA ASN A 154 3.71 1.23 -1.01
C ASN A 154 3.67 2.04 -2.31
N GLU A 155 3.55 1.34 -3.44
CA GLU A 155 3.56 1.93 -4.78
C GLU A 155 2.43 2.94 -4.97
N THR A 156 1.22 2.63 -4.47
CA THR A 156 0.03 3.49 -4.57
C THR A 156 0.23 4.81 -3.84
N ALA A 157 0.62 4.78 -2.56
CA ALA A 157 0.87 5.99 -1.77
C ALA A 157 2.00 6.83 -2.39
N THR A 158 3.02 6.17 -2.95
CA THR A 158 4.12 6.84 -3.64
C THR A 158 3.69 7.50 -4.94
N ALA A 159 2.83 6.85 -5.71
CA ALA A 159 2.26 7.41 -6.95
C ALA A 159 1.38 8.62 -6.65
N LEU A 160 0.47 8.51 -5.68
CA LEU A 160 -0.39 9.61 -5.24
C LEU A 160 0.42 10.80 -4.73
N LEU A 161 1.45 10.56 -3.91
CA LEU A 161 2.33 11.62 -3.43
C LEU A 161 3.11 12.28 -4.58
N TRP A 162 3.61 11.50 -5.53
CA TRP A 162 4.33 12.01 -6.70
C TRP A 162 3.43 12.90 -7.58
N ASP A 163 2.22 12.44 -7.86
CA ASP A 163 1.27 13.16 -8.70
C ASP A 163 0.74 14.41 -8.00
N GLY A 164 0.31 14.28 -6.74
CA GLY A 164 -0.11 15.41 -5.91
C GLY A 164 0.99 16.46 -5.75
N SER A 165 2.26 16.07 -5.69
CA SER A 165 3.38 17.03 -5.55
C SER A 165 3.59 17.89 -6.81
N LYS A 166 3.20 17.39 -7.98
CA LYS A 166 3.30 18.15 -9.25
C LYS A 166 2.21 19.20 -9.39
N THR A 167 1.02 18.93 -8.85
CA THR A 167 -0.16 19.79 -8.99
C THR A 167 -0.38 20.69 -7.76
N ALA A 168 0.16 20.34 -6.59
CA ALA A 168 0.01 21.12 -5.37
C ALA A 168 0.55 22.55 -5.48
N SER A 169 -0.25 23.50 -4.98
CA SER A 169 0.11 24.91 -4.84
C SER A 169 0.78 25.23 -3.49
N THR A 170 0.75 24.29 -2.54
CA THR A 170 1.28 24.48 -1.17
C THR A 170 2.80 24.33 -1.14
N PRO A 171 3.50 25.01 -0.20
CA PRO A 171 4.95 24.88 -0.05
C PRO A 171 5.39 23.47 0.39
N LEU A 172 4.50 22.66 0.96
CA LEU A 172 4.80 21.29 1.37
C LEU A 172 5.21 20.40 0.18
N ARG A 173 4.85 20.78 -1.06
CA ARG A 173 5.26 20.06 -2.27
C ARG A 173 6.78 19.91 -2.42
N TYR A 174 7.55 20.85 -1.89
CA TYR A 174 9.02 20.80 -1.92
C TYR A 174 9.58 19.71 -1.00
N LEU A 175 8.79 19.25 -0.02
CA LEU A 175 9.13 18.11 0.83
C LEU A 175 8.62 16.80 0.22
N GLY A 176 7.38 16.78 -0.29
CA GLY A 176 6.81 15.54 -0.81
C GLY A 176 7.41 15.09 -2.14
N LEU A 177 7.86 15.99 -3.01
CA LEU A 177 8.50 15.61 -4.28
C LEU A 177 9.82 14.81 -4.09
N PRO A 178 10.82 15.28 -3.30
CA PRO A 178 12.03 14.49 -3.06
C PRO A 178 11.73 13.21 -2.26
N LEU A 179 10.76 13.25 -1.34
CA LEU A 179 10.34 12.06 -0.60
C LEU A 179 9.74 11.00 -1.54
N ALA A 180 8.81 11.37 -2.43
CA ALA A 180 8.25 10.48 -3.43
C ALA A 180 9.31 9.95 -4.40
N GLY A 181 10.27 10.80 -4.81
CA GLY A 181 11.40 10.38 -5.63
C GLY A 181 12.29 9.36 -4.92
N LEU A 182 12.60 9.57 -3.65
CA LEU A 182 13.36 8.63 -2.83
C LEU A 182 12.64 7.30 -2.68
N THR A 183 11.33 7.31 -2.40
CA THR A 183 10.56 6.07 -2.31
C THR A 183 10.47 5.35 -3.65
N LYS A 184 10.28 6.06 -4.78
CA LYS A 184 10.34 5.43 -6.10
C LYS A 184 11.68 4.74 -6.35
N LEU A 185 12.78 5.36 -5.91
CA LEU A 185 14.11 4.76 -6.01
C LEU A 185 14.25 3.53 -5.10
N ALA A 186 13.69 3.57 -3.89
CA ALA A 186 13.66 2.43 -2.98
C ALA A 186 12.85 1.26 -3.57
N LEU A 187 11.65 1.54 -4.11
CA LEU A 187 10.79 0.57 -4.78
C LEU A 187 11.50 -0.08 -5.99
N LEU A 188 12.19 0.71 -6.81
CA LEU A 188 13.01 0.19 -7.91
C LEU A 188 14.19 -0.67 -7.39
N GLY A 189 14.77 -0.25 -6.28
CA GLY A 189 15.86 -0.93 -5.59
C GLY A 189 15.43 -2.14 -4.74
N ARG A 190 14.15 -2.46 -4.68
CA ARG A 190 13.64 -3.63 -3.95
C ARG A 190 14.21 -4.94 -4.50
N PHE A 191 14.51 -4.99 -5.79
CA PHE A 191 15.26 -6.11 -6.39
C PHE A 191 16.69 -6.26 -5.83
N LEU A 192 17.31 -5.14 -5.44
CA LEU A 192 18.65 -5.07 -4.86
C LEU A 192 18.63 -5.10 -3.32
N TRP A 193 17.48 -5.32 -2.70
CA TRP A 193 17.33 -5.37 -1.24
C TRP A 193 17.76 -4.05 -0.55
N LEU A 194 17.58 -2.90 -1.22
CA LEU A 194 17.91 -1.60 -0.62
C LEU A 194 17.15 -1.35 0.69
N ASP A 195 15.94 -1.89 0.83
CA ASP A 195 15.15 -1.82 2.06
C ASP A 195 15.81 -2.59 3.23
N ALA A 196 16.45 -3.72 2.93
CA ALA A 196 17.23 -4.48 3.92
C ALA A 196 18.51 -3.75 4.31
N LEU A 197 19.15 -3.08 3.33
CA LEU A 197 20.29 -2.21 3.61
C LEU A 197 19.88 -1.04 4.52
N TYR A 198 18.71 -0.44 4.31
CA TYR A 198 18.16 0.59 5.19
C TYR A 198 17.99 0.07 6.62
N GLY A 199 17.37 -1.10 6.81
CA GLY A 199 17.25 -1.73 8.13
C GLY A 199 18.60 -2.01 8.79
N LEU A 200 19.60 -2.46 8.02
CA LEU A 200 20.96 -2.70 8.52
C LEU A 200 21.65 -1.39 8.94
N ILE A 201 21.47 -0.31 8.17
CA ILE A 201 21.98 1.03 8.52
C ILE A 201 21.38 1.49 9.84
N LEU A 202 20.07 1.30 10.05
CA LEU A 202 19.41 1.64 11.33
C LEU A 202 19.99 0.84 12.50
N LEU A 203 20.18 -0.47 12.34
CA LEU A 203 20.77 -1.32 13.39
C LEU A 203 22.18 -0.85 13.77
N VAL A 204 23.04 -0.61 12.77
CA VAL A 204 24.40 -0.10 13.00
C VAL A 204 24.36 1.28 13.66
N ALA A 205 23.50 2.18 13.18
CA ALA A 205 23.37 3.52 13.75
C ALA A 205 22.96 3.48 15.24
N VAL A 206 22.02 2.61 15.60
CA VAL A 206 21.60 2.41 17.01
C VAL A 206 22.76 1.89 17.85
N ARG A 207 23.49 0.89 17.35
CA ARG A 207 24.63 0.33 18.06
C ARG A 207 25.74 1.36 18.30
N GLU A 208 26.13 2.11 17.27
CA GLU A 208 27.15 3.16 17.40
C GLU A 208 26.68 4.29 18.34
N LEU A 209 25.40 4.64 18.31
CA LEU A 209 24.82 5.63 19.22
C LEU A 209 24.95 5.17 20.68
N LEU A 210 24.68 3.90 20.98
CA LEU A 210 24.81 3.34 22.34
C LEU A 210 26.26 3.23 22.81
N VAL A 211 27.23 3.07 21.90
CA VAL A 211 28.66 3.08 22.25
C VAL A 211 29.13 4.48 22.68
N ILE A 212 28.52 5.53 22.15
CA ILE A 212 28.88 6.92 22.45
C ILE A 212 28.31 7.42 23.78
N VAL A 213 27.14 6.90 24.20
CA VAL A 213 26.39 7.33 25.40
C VAL A 213 26.90 6.63 26.66
#